data_AF-X0U2X3-F1
#
_entry.id   AF-X0U2X3-F1
#
_cell.length_a   1.000
_cell.length_b   1.000
_cell.length_c   1.000
_cell.angle_alpha   90.00
_cell.angle_beta   90.00
_cell.angle_gamma   90.00
#
_symmetry.space_group_name_H-M   'P 1'
#
loop_
_entity.id
_entity.type
_entity.pdbx_description
1 polymer ?
#
loop_
_entity_poly.entity_id
_entity_poly.type
_entity_poly.pdbx_seq_one_letter_code
_entity_poly.pdbx_strand_id
1 'polypeptide(L)' 'MFTDMEKWAEIRRLVKVENRSKRSVCRQFQIHWDTLVKILEHVEPPGYRQSRPRQKRKIGPYL' A
#
# COMPACT_ATOMS: atom_id res chain seq x y z
N MET A 1 7.54 5.32 3.03
CA MET A 1 6.92 4.27 2.18
C MET A 1 7.18 2.95 2.91
N PHE A 2 6.16 2.11 3.14
CA PHE A 2 6.35 0.86 3.89
C PHE A 2 6.94 -0.21 2.95
N THR A 3 8.27 -0.22 2.84
CA THR A 3 9.05 -1.00 1.86
C THR A 3 9.77 -2.20 2.47
N ASP A 4 9.61 -2.40 3.78
CA ASP A 4 10.21 -3.50 4.51
C ASP A 4 9.56 -4.83 4.10
N MET A 5 10.31 -5.66 3.38
CA MET A 5 9.86 -6.93 2.82
C MET A 5 9.53 -7.97 3.90
N GLU A 6 10.24 -7.93 5.03
CA GLU A 6 10.00 -8.88 6.14
C GLU A 6 8.61 -8.63 6.73
N LYS A 7 8.28 -7.37 7.00
CA LYS A 7 6.95 -6.98 7.51
C LYS A 7 5.84 -7.26 6.51
N TRP A 8 6.10 -7.08 5.21
CA TRP A 8 5.14 -7.44 4.16
C TRP A 8 4.80 -8.93 4.17
N ALA A 9 5.82 -9.79 4.22
CA ALA A 9 5.64 -11.23 4.28
C ALA A 9 4.92 -11.66 5.57
N GLU A 10 5.30 -11.07 6.70
CA GLU A 10 4.68 -11.34 8.00
C GLU A 10 3.20 -10.97 8.01
N ILE A 11 2.84 -9.75 7.58
CA ILE A 11 1.44 -9.30 7.48
C ILE A 11 0.61 -10.22 6.58
N ARG A 12 1.15 -10.63 5.42
CA ARG A 12 0.44 -11.57 4.53
C ARG A 12 0.25 -12.93 5.18
N ARG A 13 1.25 -13.44 5.89
CA ARG A 13 1.17 -14.71 6.64
C ARG A 13 0.11 -14.62 7.73
N LEU A 14 0.10 -13.57 8.54
CA LEU A 14 -0.89 -13.36 9.61
C LEU A 14 -2.33 -13.33 9.07
N VAL A 15 -2.56 -12.68 7.93
CA VAL A 15 -3.92 -12.60 7.36
C VAL A 15 -4.32 -13.89 6.62
N LYS A 16 -3.44 -14.47 5.79
CA LYS A 16 -3.79 -15.61 4.94
C LYS A 16 -3.63 -16.98 5.60
N VAL A 17 -2.64 -17.13 6.48
CA VAL A 17 -2.32 -18.41 7.14
C VAL A 17 -2.98 -18.47 8.51
N GLU A 18 -2.84 -17.42 9.31
CA GLU A 18 -3.38 -17.40 10.68
C GLU A 18 -4.82 -16.88 10.75
N ASN A 19 -5.44 -16.50 9.62
CA ASN A 19 -6.79 -15.95 9.54
C ASN A 19 -7.05 -14.79 10.51
N ARG A 20 -6.02 -14.01 10.85
CA ARG A 20 -6.17 -12.85 11.73
C ARG A 20 -7.06 -11.81 11.07
N SER A 21 -7.90 -11.15 11.88
CA SER A 21 -8.76 -10.10 11.37
C SER A 21 -7.92 -8.93 10.85
N LYS A 22 -8.31 -8.40 9.69
CA LYS A 22 -7.62 -7.27 9.04
C LYS A 22 -7.47 -6.06 9.99
N ARG A 23 -8.49 -5.80 10.83
CA ARG A 23 -8.47 -4.74 11.85
C ARG A 23 -7.44 -4.98 12.94
N SER A 24 -7.26 -6.22 13.40
CA SER A 24 -6.23 -6.56 14.40
C SER A 24 -4.84 -6.28 13.85
N VAL A 25 -4.60 -6.66 12.60
CA VAL A 25 -3.31 -6.46 11.93
C VAL A 25 -3.03 -4.97 11.70
N CYS A 26 -4.01 -4.18 11.26
CA CYS A 26 -3.87 -2.72 11.17
C CYS A 26 -3.46 -2.07 12.50
N ARG A 27 -4.05 -2.52 13.63
CA ARG A 27 -3.71 -1.98 14.96
C ARG A 27 -2.31 -2.41 15.41
N GLN A 28 -1.95 -3.67 15.20
CA GLN A 28 -0.66 -4.21 15.62
C GLN A 28 0.52 -3.58 14.88
N PHE A 29 0.41 -3.44 13.55
CA PHE A 29 1.46 -2.85 12.72
C PHE A 29 1.33 -1.33 12.55
N GLN A 30 0.31 -0.71 13.14
CA GLN A 30 -0.02 0.72 13.01
C GLN A 30 -0.05 1.19 11.55
N ILE A 31 -0.59 0.36 10.66
CA ILE A 31 -0.69 0.68 9.23
C ILE A 31 -2.11 1.10 8.86
N HIS A 32 -2.19 2.04 7.91
CA HIS A 32 -3.47 2.43 7.31
C HIS A 32 -4.10 1.26 6.54
N TRP A 33 -5.43 1.25 6.45
CA TRP A 33 -6.20 0.25 5.73
C TRP A 33 -5.73 0.07 4.27
N ASP A 34 -5.46 1.16 3.56
CA ASP A 34 -5.02 1.11 2.16
C ASP A 34 -3.66 0.43 2.00
N THR A 35 -2.78 0.56 3.00
CA THR A 35 -1.49 -0.12 3.00
C THR A 35 -1.69 -1.63 3.16
N LEU A 36 -2.59 -2.04 4.05
CA LEU A 36 -2.95 -3.45 4.21
C LEU A 36 -3.57 -4.02 2.92
N VAL A 37 -4.49 -3.28 2.29
CA VAL A 37 -5.08 -3.70 1.00
C VAL A 37 -4.00 -3.92 -0.06
N LYS A 38 -3.05 -2.98 -0.20
CA LYS A 38 -1.90 -3.12 -1.12
C LYS A 38 -1.03 -4.34 -0.82
N ILE A 39 -0.76 -4.62 0.46
CA ILE A 39 0.01 -5.80 0.91
C ILE A 39 -0.72 -7.11 0.54
N LEU A 40 -2.05 -7.10 0.58
CA LEU A 40 -2.83 -8.29 0.23
C LEU A 40 -2.92 -8.51 -1.28
N GLU A 41 -3.07 -7.44 -2.05
CA GLU A 41 -3.20 -7.45 -3.52
C GLU A 41 -1.88 -7.70 -4.26
N HIS A 42 -0.75 -7.22 -3.72
CA HIS A 42 0.55 -7.36 -4.37
C HIS A 42 1.45 -8.34 -3.60
N VAL A 43 2.37 -8.99 -4.33
CA VAL A 43 3.39 -9.87 -3.73
C VAL A 43 4.52 -9.05 -3.13
N GLU A 44 4.86 -7.93 -3.78
CA GLU A 44 5.95 -7.03 -3.43
C GLU A 44 5.44 -5.59 -3.32
N PRO A 45 6.09 -4.75 -2.49
CA PRO A 45 5.73 -3.36 -2.34
C PRO A 45 5.75 -2.66 -3.70
N PRO A 46 4.59 -2.19 -4.18
CA PRO A 46 4.56 -1.44 -5.41
C PRO A 46 5.43 -0.22 -5.23
N GLY A 47 6.46 -0.10 -6.07
CA GLY A 47 7.26 1.12 -6.16
C GLY A 47 6.41 2.31 -6.60
N TYR A 48 7.06 3.39 -7.02
CA TYR A 48 6.34 4.56 -7.52
C TYR A 48 5.55 4.22 -8.79
N ARG A 49 4.22 4.05 -8.65
CA ARG A 49 3.32 3.74 -9.76
C ARG A 49 2.65 5.01 -10.28
N GLN A 50 3.41 5.91 -10.86
CA GLN A 50 2.84 6.95 -11.70
C GLN A 50 2.70 6.39 -13.12
N SER A 51 1.54 5.79 -13.43
CA SER A 51 1.27 5.18 -14.73
C SER A 51 1.12 6.20 -15.86
N ARG A 52 0.68 7.42 -15.53
CA ARG A 52 0.55 8.54 -16.46
C ARG A 52 1.10 9.80 -15.83
N PRO A 53 1.71 10.70 -16.61
CA PRO A 53 2.06 12.02 -16.12
C PRO A 53 0.81 12.67 -15.52
N ARG A 54 0.94 13.32 -14.35
CA ARG A 54 -0.15 14.10 -13.77
C ARG A 54 -0.60 15.09 -14.85
N GLN A 55 -1.91 15.18 -15.06
CA GLN A 55 -2.46 16.12 -16.03
C GLN A 55 -1.99 17.53 -15.63
N LYS A 56 -1.14 18.13 -16.46
CA LYS A 56 -0.68 19.50 -16.24
C LYS A 56 -1.93 20.39 -16.28
N ARG A 57 -2.12 21.21 -15.25
CA ARG A 57 -3.14 22.26 -15.30
C ARG A 57 -2.78 23.17 -16.46
N LYS A 58 -3.72 23.40 -17.38
CA LYS A 58 -3.56 24.44 -18.40
C LYS A 58 -3.58 25.76 -17.65
N ILE A 59 -2.41 26.38 -17.48
CA ILE A 59 -2.37 27.79 -17.16
C ILE A 59 -2.93 28.47 -18.43
N GLY A 60 -3.95 29.31 -18.27
CA GLY A 60 -4.62 29.95 -19.40
C GLY A 60 -3.66 30.77 -20.28
N PRO A 61 -4.13 31.29 -21.43
CA PRO A 61 -3.28 31.88 -22.48
C PRO A 61 -2.54 33.18 -22.11
N TYR A 62 -2.44 33.54 -20.82
CA TYR A 62 -1.83 34.78 -20.34
C TYR A 62 -0.67 34.53 -19.36
N LEU A 63 0.27 33.66 -19.76
CA LEU A 63 1.69 33.72 -19.36
C LEU A 63 2.55 33.42 -20.58
#